data_AF-A0A920T8S8-F1
#
_entry.id   AF-A0A920T8S8-F1
#
_cell.length_a   1.000
_cell.length_b   1.000
_cell.length_c   1.000
_cell.angle_alpha   90.00
_cell.angle_beta   90.00
_cell.angle_gamma   90.00
#
_symmetry.space_group_name_H-M   'P 1'
#
loop_
_entity.id
_entity.type
_entity.pdbx_description
1 polymer ?
#
loop_
_entity_poly.entity_id
_entity_poly.type
_entity_poly.pdbx_seq_one_letter_code
_entity_poly.pdbx_strand_id
1 'polypeptide(L)'
;MNSAKLSLDGQDYELPVVVGSEGERGVDITRFRGESGAITLDSGYGNTGACQSAICFINGEEGILRYRGYPIEQLAENATFAEVCYLLIYGDLPTADQLQGFSDGLTYHSMIHEDMKKFFEGYPASAHPMAVLSSMIASLATIPRGGWGRG
;
A
#
# COMPACT_ATOMS: atom_id res chain seq x y z
N MET A 1 0.15 -22.11 20.92
CA MET A 1 1.07 -21.25 20.15
C MET A 1 1.72 -22.14 19.12
N ASN A 2 1.52 -21.85 17.83
CA ASN A 2 2.19 -22.62 16.78
C ASN A 2 3.60 -22.06 16.59
N SER A 3 4.62 -22.91 16.75
CA SER A 3 6.01 -22.59 16.45
C SER A 3 6.50 -23.46 15.30
N ALA A 4 7.41 -22.91 14.50
CA ALA A 4 8.19 -23.64 13.51
C ALA A 4 9.57 -23.92 14.09
N LYS A 5 10.14 -25.07 13.76
CA LYS A 5 11.47 -25.45 14.21
C LYS A 5 12.41 -25.44 13.01
N LEU A 6 13.51 -24.70 13.11
CA LEU A 6 14.57 -24.69 12.11
C LEU A 6 15.87 -25.20 12.74
N SER A 7 16.49 -26.19 12.11
CA SER A 7 17.75 -26.77 12.58
C SER A 7 18.89 -26.30 11.68
N LEU A 8 19.93 -25.70 12.28
CA LEU A 8 21.13 -25.24 11.58
C LEU A 8 22.36 -25.60 12.42
N ASP A 9 23.33 -26.29 11.80
CA ASP A 9 24.58 -26.74 12.45
C ASP A 9 24.37 -27.53 13.76
N GLY A 10 23.29 -28.30 13.83
CA GLY A 10 22.93 -29.10 15.01
C GLY A 10 22.33 -28.29 16.16
N GLN A 11 22.09 -27.00 15.98
CA GLN A 11 21.28 -26.18 16.89
C GLN A 11 19.88 -26.01 16.33
N ASP A 12 18.91 -26.08 17.24
CA ASP A 12 17.50 -25.95 16.93
C ASP A 12 17.00 -24.57 17.38
N TYR A 13 16.35 -23.86 16.45
CA TYR A 13 15.76 -22.54 16.66
C TYR A 13 14.24 -22.66 16.58
N GLU A 14 13.55 -22.16 17.60
CA GLU A 14 12.10 -22.06 17.61
C GLU A 14 11.66 -20.68 17.10
N LEU A 15 10.97 -20.67 15.97
CA LEU A 15 10.50 -19.47 15.30
C LEU A 15 8.98 -19.34 15.47
N PRO A 16 8.46 -18.18 15.90
CA PRO A 16 7.02 -17.97 15.97
C PRO A 16 6.36 -18.09 14.59
N VAL A 17 5.15 -18.67 14.56
CA VAL A 17 4.32 -18.67 13.35
C VAL A 17 3.23 -17.62 13.50
N VAL A 18 3.20 -16.68 12.57
CA VAL A 18 2.12 -15.71 12.39
C VAL A 18 1.13 -16.32 11.40
N VAL A 19 -0.17 -16.25 11.74
CA VAL A 19 -1.25 -16.70 10.88
C VAL A 19 -2.06 -15.49 10.44
N GLY A 20 -2.18 -15.29 9.13
CA GLY A 20 -2.98 -14.24 8.52
C GLY A 20 -4.48 -14.56 8.58
N SER A 21 -5.30 -13.56 8.24
CA SER A 21 -6.76 -13.68 8.29
C SER A 21 -7.33 -14.70 7.31
N GLU A 22 -6.61 -14.99 6.22
CA GLU A 22 -6.99 -15.98 5.20
C GLU A 22 -6.22 -17.31 5.39
N GLY A 23 -5.61 -17.51 6.56
CA GLY A 23 -4.90 -18.74 6.90
C GLY A 23 -3.48 -18.83 6.35
N GLU A 24 -2.92 -17.73 5.82
CA GLU A 24 -1.52 -17.73 5.38
C GLU A 24 -0.60 -17.87 6.59
N ARG A 25 0.46 -18.67 6.46
CA ARG A 25 1.40 -18.92 7.55
C ARG A 25 2.72 -18.25 7.25
N GLY A 26 3.05 -17.22 8.02
CA GLY A 26 4.37 -16.59 8.03
C GLY A 26 5.22 -17.13 9.17
N VAL A 27 6.48 -17.45 8.90
CA VAL A 27 7.45 -17.74 9.95
C VAL A 27 8.18 -16.45 10.31
N ASP A 28 8.09 -16.02 11.56
CA ASP A 28 8.76 -14.82 12.03
C ASP A 28 10.24 -15.11 12.27
N ILE A 29 11.08 -14.57 11.39
CA ILE A 29 12.54 -14.70 11.43
C ILE A 29 13.24 -13.46 12.02
N THR A 30 12.50 -12.53 12.65
CA THR A 30 13.05 -11.25 13.14
C THR A 30 14.22 -11.44 14.11
N ARG A 31 14.15 -12.48 14.97
CA ARG A 31 15.21 -12.79 15.95
C ARG A 31 16.27 -13.74 15.42
N PHE A 32 15.99 -14.43 14.31
CA PHE A 32 16.80 -15.54 13.81
C PHE A 32 18.27 -15.15 13.62
N ARG A 33 18.55 -14.02 12.97
CA ARG A 33 19.93 -13.56 12.75
C ARG A 33 20.67 -13.27 14.06
N GLY A 34 19.98 -12.73 15.07
CA GLY A 34 20.58 -12.43 16.37
C GLY A 34 20.95 -13.69 17.15
N GLU A 35 20.21 -14.77 16.95
CA GLU A 35 20.39 -16.06 17.65
C GLU A 35 21.36 -16.99 16.90
N SER A 36 21.25 -17.10 15.58
CA SER A 36 22.02 -18.06 14.77
C SER A 36 23.25 -17.47 14.07
N GLY A 37 23.31 -16.14 13.94
CA GLY A 37 24.29 -15.45 13.08
C GLY A 37 24.04 -15.62 11.57
N ALA A 38 23.07 -16.45 11.18
CA ALA A 38 22.72 -16.70 9.78
C ALA A 38 21.67 -15.72 9.26
N ILE A 39 21.57 -15.61 7.94
CA ILE A 39 20.55 -14.82 7.24
C ILE A 39 19.76 -15.72 6.29
N THR A 40 18.50 -15.37 6.04
CA THR A 40 17.72 -15.98 4.96
C THR A 40 18.14 -15.35 3.64
N LEU A 41 18.33 -16.17 2.61
CA LEU A 41 18.65 -15.73 1.26
C LEU A 41 17.45 -15.98 0.36
N ASP A 42 16.79 -14.89 -0.06
CA ASP A 42 15.62 -14.92 -0.93
C ASP A 42 15.71 -13.78 -1.95
N SER A 43 16.41 -14.04 -3.05
CA SER A 43 16.62 -13.05 -4.12
C SER A 43 15.27 -12.64 -4.75
N GLY A 44 14.86 -11.40 -4.52
CA GLY A 44 13.59 -10.86 -5.04
C GLY A 44 12.41 -10.94 -4.06
N TYR A 45 12.62 -11.42 -2.82
CA TYR A 45 11.62 -11.43 -1.75
C TYR A 45 10.35 -12.25 -2.03
N GLY A 46 10.37 -13.16 -3.01
CA GLY A 46 9.20 -13.95 -3.41
C GLY A 46 8.65 -14.87 -2.31
N ASN A 47 9.49 -15.27 -1.36
CA ASN A 47 9.13 -16.12 -0.22
C ASN A 47 9.09 -15.34 1.11
N THR A 48 9.30 -14.02 1.07
CA THR A 48 9.47 -13.18 2.25
C THR A 48 8.29 -12.22 2.42
N GLY A 49 7.47 -12.45 3.44
CA GLY A 49 6.45 -11.48 3.87
C GLY A 49 7.09 -10.26 4.55
N ALA A 50 7.26 -9.16 3.82
CA ALA A 50 7.96 -7.97 4.32
C ALA A 50 7.14 -7.11 5.29
N CYS A 51 5.80 -7.18 5.24
CA CYS A 51 4.91 -6.43 6.12
C CYS A 51 3.60 -7.17 6.37
N GLN A 52 2.94 -6.82 7.48
CA GLN A 52 1.56 -7.19 7.73
C GLN A 52 0.65 -6.11 7.16
N SER A 53 -0.33 -6.49 6.35
CA SER A 53 -1.27 -5.56 5.73
C SER A 53 -2.68 -6.15 5.77
N ALA A 54 -3.66 -5.28 6.02
CA ALA A 54 -5.08 -5.61 5.97
C ALA A 54 -5.78 -4.92 4.79
N ILE A 55 -5.03 -4.53 3.75
CA ILE A 55 -5.55 -3.73 2.62
C ILE A 55 -6.01 -4.62 1.47
N CYS A 56 -5.14 -5.50 1.00
CA CYS A 56 -5.37 -6.31 -0.19
C CYS A 56 -4.96 -7.75 0.08
N PHE A 57 -5.80 -8.69 -0.34
CA PHE A 57 -5.48 -10.11 -0.36
C PHE A 57 -5.51 -10.61 -1.81
N ILE A 58 -4.50 -11.40 -2.17
CA ILE A 58 -4.33 -11.95 -3.52
C ILE A 58 -3.98 -13.43 -3.38
N ASN A 59 -4.78 -14.30 -4.02
CA ASN A 59 -4.42 -15.69 -4.28
C ASN A 59 -4.36 -15.90 -5.79
N GLY A 60 -3.14 -15.97 -6.34
CA GLY A 60 -2.93 -16.14 -7.78
C GLY A 60 -3.31 -17.52 -8.32
N GLU A 61 -3.29 -18.57 -7.48
CA GLU A 61 -3.62 -19.93 -7.90
C GLU A 61 -5.14 -20.11 -8.08
N GLU A 62 -5.92 -19.51 -7.18
CA GLU A 62 -7.38 -19.53 -7.22
C GLU A 62 -7.98 -18.33 -7.99
N GLY A 63 -7.14 -17.38 -8.40
CA GLY A 63 -7.58 -16.16 -9.11
C GLY A 63 -8.37 -15.20 -8.23
N ILE A 64 -8.12 -15.17 -6.91
CA ILE A 64 -8.85 -14.33 -5.96
C ILE A 64 -8.10 -13.01 -5.74
N LEU A 65 -8.81 -11.89 -5.88
CA LEU A 65 -8.35 -10.56 -5.51
C LEU A 65 -9.42 -9.88 -4.64
N ARG A 66 -9.04 -9.44 -3.44
CA ARG A 66 -9.94 -8.76 -2.50
C ARG A 66 -9.33 -7.48 -1.96
N TYR A 67 -10.12 -6.41 -1.91
CA TYR A 67 -9.78 -5.17 -1.21
C TYR A 67 -10.58 -5.07 0.08
N ARG A 68 -9.89 -4.97 1.22
CA ARG A 68 -10.51 -4.97 2.56
C ARG A 68 -11.53 -6.11 2.77
N GLY A 69 -11.28 -7.26 2.14
CA GLY A 69 -12.17 -8.44 2.19
C GLY A 69 -13.26 -8.48 1.10
N TYR A 70 -13.52 -7.40 0.37
CA TYR A 70 -14.49 -7.38 -0.72
C TYR A 70 -13.88 -7.93 -2.02
N PRO A 71 -14.53 -8.89 -2.71
CA PRO A 71 -14.10 -9.36 -4.03
C PRO A 71 -14.02 -8.22 -5.04
N ILE A 72 -12.99 -8.22 -5.87
CA ILE A 72 -12.75 -7.14 -6.85
C ILE A 72 -13.89 -7.01 -7.86
N GLU A 73 -14.54 -8.12 -8.22
CA GLU A 73 -15.65 -8.15 -9.17
C GLU A 73 -16.84 -7.36 -8.63
N GLN A 74 -17.13 -7.51 -7.33
CA GLN A 74 -18.22 -6.78 -6.69
C GLN A 74 -17.95 -5.28 -6.64
N LEU A 75 -16.70 -4.89 -6.35
CA LEU A 75 -16.31 -3.48 -6.34
C LEU A 75 -16.34 -2.89 -7.75
N ALA A 76 -15.89 -3.63 -8.76
CA ALA A 76 -15.87 -3.17 -10.14
C ALA A 76 -17.29 -2.96 -10.71
N GLU A 77 -18.25 -3.80 -10.34
CA GLU A 77 -19.63 -3.71 -10.82
C GLU A 77 -20.48 -2.71 -10.04
N ASN A 78 -20.26 -2.57 -8.74
CA ASN A 78 -21.19 -1.88 -7.84
C ASN A 78 -20.64 -0.63 -7.15
N ALA A 79 -19.32 -0.40 -7.16
CA ALA A 79 -18.70 0.73 -6.48
C ALA A 79 -18.04 1.71 -7.45
N THR A 80 -18.07 2.98 -7.07
CA THR A 80 -17.37 4.05 -7.78
C THR A 80 -15.90 4.13 -7.35
N PHE A 81 -15.07 4.77 -8.17
CA PHE A 81 -13.66 4.99 -7.84
C PHE A 81 -13.47 5.71 -6.50
N ALA A 82 -14.31 6.71 -6.19
CA ALA A 82 -14.24 7.45 -4.93
C ALA A 82 -14.53 6.54 -3.71
N GLU A 83 -15.52 5.64 -3.81
CA GLU A 83 -15.82 4.67 -2.76
C GLU A 83 -14.67 3.68 -2.54
N VAL A 84 -14.06 3.18 -3.62
CA VAL A 84 -12.90 2.28 -3.53
C VAL A 84 -11.69 2.99 -2.94
N CYS A 85 -11.43 4.25 -3.31
CA CYS A 85 -10.37 5.06 -2.68
C CYS A 85 -10.61 5.24 -1.18
N TYR A 86 -11.85 5.56 -0.79
CA TYR A 86 -12.23 5.69 0.61
C TYR A 86 -12.00 4.37 1.36
N LEU A 87 -12.48 3.25 0.81
CA LEU A 87 -12.30 1.90 1.36
C LEU A 87 -10.82 1.56 1.60
N LEU A 88 -9.95 1.82 0.63
CA LEU A 88 -8.53 1.50 0.76
C LEU A 88 -7.85 2.35 1.85
N ILE A 89 -8.17 3.65 1.92
CA ILE A 89 -7.59 4.59 2.88
C ILE A 89 -8.10 4.33 4.29
N TYR A 90 -9.43 4.23 4.47
CA TYR A 90 -10.07 4.22 5.79
C TYR A 90 -10.43 2.83 6.31
N GLY A 91 -10.52 1.82 5.44
CA GLY A 91 -10.76 0.43 5.82
C GLY A 91 -12.18 -0.07 5.58
N ASP A 92 -13.17 0.83 5.55
CA ASP A 92 -14.59 0.50 5.43
C ASP A 92 -15.24 1.27 4.27
N LEU A 93 -16.36 0.75 3.75
CA LEU A 93 -17.15 1.46 2.74
C LEU A 93 -17.78 2.74 3.34
N PRO A 94 -17.80 3.86 2.59
CA PRO A 94 -18.33 5.11 3.09
C PRO A 94 -19.86 5.07 3.20
N THR A 95 -20.40 5.79 4.19
CA THR A 95 -21.80 6.22 4.19
C THR A 95 -22.05 7.31 3.13
N ALA A 96 -23.31 7.57 2.78
CA ALA A 96 -23.65 8.60 1.77
C ALA A 96 -23.06 9.98 2.12
N ASP A 97 -23.13 10.39 3.38
CA ASP A 97 -22.58 11.68 3.84
C ASP A 97 -21.04 11.70 3.76
N GLN A 98 -20.39 10.59 4.13
CA GLN A 98 -18.92 10.46 4.02
C GLN A 98 -18.45 10.47 2.57
N LEU A 99 -19.18 9.79 1.68
CA LEU A 99 -18.87 9.76 0.26
C LEU A 99 -19.00 11.14 -0.37
N GLN A 100 -20.06 11.87 -0.02
CA GLN A 100 -20.25 13.25 -0.49
C GLN A 100 -19.11 14.14 -0.01
N GLY A 101 -18.81 14.13 1.29
CA GLY A 101 -17.71 14.93 1.85
C GLY A 101 -16.33 14.56 1.27
N PHE A 102 -16.08 13.28 1.03
CA PHE A 102 -14.84 12.82 0.39
C PHE A 102 -14.75 13.28 -1.06
N SER A 103 -15.83 13.15 -1.83
CA SER A 103 -15.89 13.60 -3.22
C SER A 103 -15.72 15.11 -3.35
N ASP A 104 -16.39 15.89 -2.49
CA ASP A 104 -16.23 17.34 -2.44
C ASP A 104 -14.78 17.73 -2.09
N GLY A 105 -14.16 16.98 -1.18
CA GLY A 105 -12.74 17.11 -0.85
C GLY A 105 -11.83 16.85 -2.05
N LEU A 106 -12.09 15.80 -2.83
CA LEU A 106 -11.35 15.50 -4.06
C LEU A 106 -11.50 16.62 -5.10
N THR A 107 -12.71 17.13 -5.30
CA THR A 107 -12.97 18.23 -6.23
C THR A 107 -12.28 19.51 -5.77
N TYR A 108 -12.37 19.85 -4.49
CA TYR A 108 -11.75 21.06 -3.95
C TYR A 108 -10.23 21.07 -4.09
N HIS A 109 -9.58 19.91 -3.88
CA HIS A 109 -8.13 19.77 -3.99
C HIS A 109 -7.65 19.34 -5.39
N SER A 110 -8.53 19.35 -6.40
CA SER A 110 -8.16 19.00 -7.78
C SER A 110 -7.35 20.09 -8.48
N MET A 111 -7.45 21.34 -8.01
CA MET A 111 -6.70 22.46 -8.56
C MET A 111 -5.24 22.40 -8.11
N ILE A 112 -4.33 22.39 -9.08
CA ILE A 112 -2.88 22.47 -8.83
C ILE A 112 -2.47 23.92 -8.55
N HIS A 113 -1.44 24.10 -7.71
CA HIS A 113 -0.88 25.43 -7.46
C HIS A 113 -0.31 26.03 -8.77
N GLU A 114 -0.51 27.33 -9.00
CA GLU A 114 -0.06 28.00 -10.23
C GLU A 114 1.45 27.87 -10.48
N ASP A 115 2.26 27.79 -9.43
CA ASP A 115 3.70 27.52 -9.60
C ASP A 115 3.99 26.13 -10.18
N MET A 116 3.12 25.14 -9.96
CA MET A 116 3.20 23.82 -10.64
C MET A 116 2.99 23.94 -12.15
N LYS A 117 2.12 24.85 -12.58
CA LYS A 117 1.88 25.08 -14.00
C LYS A 117 3.13 25.61 -14.72
N LYS A 118 3.90 26.48 -14.07
CA LYS A 118 5.19 26.96 -14.60
C LYS A 118 6.20 25.82 -14.75
N PHE A 119 6.21 24.85 -13.82
CA PHE A 119 7.04 23.66 -13.97
C PHE A 119 6.62 22.83 -15.19
N PHE A 120 5.32 22.68 -15.47
CA PHE A 120 4.84 22.02 -16.68
C PHE A 120 5.29 22.72 -17.96
N GLU A 121 5.23 24.06 -18.00
CA GLU A 121 5.68 24.87 -19.15
C GLU A 121 7.20 24.79 -19.37
N GLY A 122 7.98 24.43 -18.35
CA GLY A 122 9.42 24.24 -18.45
C GLY A 122 9.85 22.95 -19.16
N TYR A 123 8.94 21.98 -19.33
CA TYR A 123 9.26 20.73 -20.02
C TYR A 123 9.08 20.85 -21.54
N PRO A 124 9.95 20.20 -22.35
CA PRO A 124 9.70 20.06 -23.78
C PRO A 124 8.36 19.36 -24.05
N ALA A 125 7.65 19.75 -25.10
CA ALA A 125 6.38 19.13 -25.48
C ALA A 125 6.49 17.62 -25.81
N SER A 126 7.70 17.14 -26.11
CA SER A 126 8.02 15.72 -26.38
C SER A 126 8.50 14.95 -25.15
N ALA A 127 8.50 15.56 -23.95
CA ALA A 127 8.95 14.89 -22.74
C ALA A 127 8.08 13.67 -22.42
N HIS A 128 8.72 12.58 -21.98
CA HIS A 128 8.00 11.35 -21.65
C HIS A 128 7.08 11.58 -20.42
N PRO A 129 5.77 11.27 -20.49
CA PRO A 129 4.82 11.60 -19.43
C PRO A 129 5.21 11.12 -18.03
N MET A 130 5.80 9.92 -17.92
CA MET A 130 6.27 9.39 -16.63
C MET A 130 7.42 10.20 -16.01
N ALA A 131 8.32 10.76 -16.83
CA ALA A 131 9.43 11.58 -16.32
C ALA A 131 8.91 12.92 -15.78
N VAL A 132 7.93 13.51 -16.48
CA VAL A 132 7.23 14.71 -16.03
C VAL A 132 6.46 14.41 -14.74
N LEU A 133 5.66 13.35 -14.69
CA LEU A 133 4.90 12.95 -13.50
C LEU A 133 5.80 12.77 -12.26
N SER A 134 6.88 12.00 -12.39
CA SER A 134 7.81 11.75 -11.28
C SER A 134 8.42 13.05 -10.75
N SER A 135 8.86 13.93 -11.65
CA SER A 135 9.44 15.23 -11.29
C SER A 135 8.42 16.18 -10.65
N MET A 136 7.17 16.14 -11.12
CA MET A 136 6.08 16.95 -10.60
C MET A 136 5.64 16.50 -9.20
N ILE A 137 5.58 15.19 -8.94
CA ILE A 137 5.28 14.65 -7.59
C ILE A 137 6.40 15.03 -6.62
N ALA A 138 7.67 14.94 -7.03
CA ALA A 138 8.79 15.39 -6.21
C ALA A 138 8.71 16.91 -5.92
N SER A 139 8.32 17.71 -6.91
CA SER A 139 8.14 19.16 -6.76
C SER A 139 6.96 19.50 -5.84
N LEU A 140 5.89 18.71 -5.81
CA LEU A 140 4.77 18.90 -4.89
C LEU A 140 5.21 18.88 -3.42
N ALA A 141 6.26 18.12 -3.08
CA ALA A 141 6.80 18.07 -1.71
C ALA A 141 7.49 19.37 -1.27
N THR A 142 7.89 20.24 -2.20
CA THR A 142 8.54 21.53 -1.88
C THR A 142 7.55 22.68 -1.75
N ILE A 143 6.34 22.52 -2.29
CA ILE A 143 5.25 23.48 -2.15
C ILE A 143 4.76 23.40 -0.70
N PRO A 144 4.84 24.49 0.08
CA PRO A 144 4.28 24.50 1.42
C PRO A 144 2.81 24.11 1.35
N ARG A 145 2.35 23.26 2.28
CA ARG A 145 0.92 23.01 2.49
C ARG A 145 0.28 24.30 3.02
N GLY A 146 0.04 25.27 2.15
CA GLY A 146 -0.62 26.53 2.48
C GLY A 146 -2.12 26.33 2.58
N GLY A 147 -2.68 26.36 3.80
CA GLY A 147 -4.11 26.58 4.00
C GLY A 147 -4.86 25.60 4.90
N TRP A 148 -4.30 25.18 6.04
CA TRP A 148 -5.17 24.93 7.20
C TRP A 148 -5.20 26.22 8.03
N GLY A 149 -6.38 26.82 8.16
CA GLY A 149 -6.58 28.15 8.72
C GLY A 149 -5.90 28.35 10.08
N ARG A 150 -4.94 29.27 10.12
CA ARG A 150 -4.73 30.18 11.24
C ARG A 150 -4.54 31.58 10.66
N GLY A 151 -5.52 32.42 10.93
CA GLY A 151 -5.67 33.80 10.52
C GLY A 151 -7.10 34.22 10.82
#